data_AF-A0A8T5RAR5-F1
#
_entry.id   AF-A0A8T5RAR5-F1
#
_cell.length_a   1.000
_cell.length_b   1.000
_cell.length_c   1.000
_cell.angle_alpha   90.00
_cell.angle_beta   90.00
_cell.angle_gamma   90.00
#
_symmetry.space_group_name_H-M   'P 1'
#
loop_
_entity.id
_entity.type
_entity.pdbx_description
1 polymer ?
#
loop_
_entity_poly.entity_id
_entity_poly.type
_entity_poly.pdbx_seq_one_letter_code
_entity_poly.pdbx_strand_id
1 'polypeptide(L)' 'MPLRFNTCPYCNQRIVFKIDEKDVNTSQYPAPVYIHHTSDSCGKTSTFYVDSLLRVSYKELEKKPGGTKTLKTID' A
#
# COMPACT_ATOMS: atom_id res chain seq x y z
N MET A 1 11.88 12.45 11.43
CA MET A 1 12.04 12.48 9.95
C MET A 1 10.68 12.21 9.33
N PRO A 2 10.24 12.93 8.29
CA PRO A 2 8.92 12.68 7.71
C PRO A 2 8.87 11.23 7.21
N LEU A 3 7.84 10.49 7.65
CA LEU A 3 7.56 9.13 7.18
C LEU A 3 7.46 9.19 5.65
N ARG A 4 8.50 8.73 4.96
CA ARG A 4 8.46 8.62 3.52
C ARG A 4 7.46 7.50 3.20
N PHE A 5 6.34 7.87 2.57
CA PHE A 5 5.28 6.92 2.21
C PHE A 5 5.79 5.72 1.41
N ASN A 6 6.88 5.92 0.66
CA ASN A 6 7.55 4.90 -0.15
C ASN A 6 8.59 4.07 0.62
N THR A 7 8.66 4.13 1.94
CA THR A 7 9.62 3.34 2.74
C THR A 7 8.88 2.53 3.80
N CYS A 8 9.29 1.28 3.99
CA CYS A 8 8.76 0.44 5.05
C CYS A 8 9.46 0.77 6.38
N PRO A 9 8.74 1.14 7.45
CA PRO A 9 9.38 1.47 8.73
C PRO A 9 9.93 0.25 9.47
N TYR A 10 9.59 -0.96 9.03
CA TYR A 10 10.07 -2.19 9.68
C TYR A 10 11.38 -2.71 9.07
N CYS A 11 11.53 -2.67 7.75
CA CYS A 11 12.75 -3.12 7.07
C CYS A 11 13.58 -1.99 6.44
N ASN A 12 13.14 -0.72 6.56
CA ASN A 12 13.74 0.46 5.92
C ASN A 12 13.94 0.35 4.40
N GLN A 13 13.30 -0.62 3.74
CA GLN A 13 13.38 -0.79 2.30
C GLN A 13 12.33 0.05 1.58
N ARG A 14 12.62 0.36 0.32
CA ARG A 14 11.71 1.09 -0.55
C ARG A 14 10.53 0.21 -0.95
N ILE A 15 9.34 0.76 -0.87
CA ILE A 15 8.09 0.12 -1.28
C ILE A 15 7.84 0.53 -2.73
N VAL A 16 8.04 -0.40 -3.64
CA VAL A 16 7.67 -0.23 -5.05
C VAL A 16 6.56 -1.22 -5.36
N PHE A 17 5.51 -0.75 -5.98
CA PHE A 17 4.37 -1.55 -6.37
C PHE A 17 3.70 -0.91 -7.59
N LYS A 18 3.02 -1.74 -8.37
CA LYS A 18 2.19 -1.29 -9.48
C LYS A 18 0.73 -1.41 -9.07
N ILE A 19 -0.05 -0.37 -9.38
CA ILE A 19 -1.48 -0.34 -9.13
C ILE A 19 -2.20 0.04 -10.41
N ASP A 20 -3.24 -0.72 -10.74
CA ASP A 20 -4.15 -0.44 -11.85
C ASP A 20 -5.56 -0.17 -11.30
N GLU A 21 -6.43 0.50 -12.08
CA GLU A 21 -7.80 0.82 -11.65
C GLU A 21 -8.61 -0.42 -11.21
N LYS A 22 -8.29 -1.59 -11.76
CA LYS A 22 -8.92 -2.88 -11.42
C LYS A 22 -8.60 -3.36 -10.00
N ASP A 23 -7.52 -2.87 -9.42
CA ASP A 23 -7.07 -3.24 -8.07
C ASP A 23 -7.62 -2.29 -7.00
N VAL A 24 -8.33 -1.24 -7.42
CA VAL A 24 -8.86 -0.18 -6.57
C VAL A 24 -10.38 -0.16 -6.64
N ASN A 25 -11.05 -0.15 -5.48
CA ASN A 25 -12.48 0.10 -5.45
C ASN A 25 -12.75 1.60 -5.64
N THR A 26 -13.02 2.02 -6.87
CA THR A 26 -13.32 3.43 -7.19
C THR A 26 -14.62 3.92 -6.55
N SER A 27 -15.51 3.03 -6.09
CA SER A 27 -16.73 3.37 -5.36
C SER A 27 -16.48 3.74 -3.89
N GLN A 28 -15.27 3.47 -3.36
CA GLN A 28 -14.91 3.78 -1.99
C GLN A 28 -13.72 4.74 -1.98
N TYR A 29 -13.92 5.97 -1.48
CA TYR A 29 -12.88 7.00 -1.46
C TYR A 29 -12.61 7.52 -0.04
N PRO A 30 -11.34 7.60 0.41
CA PRO A 30 -10.14 7.11 -0.27
C PRO A 30 -10.09 5.57 -0.28
N ALA A 31 -9.63 4.99 -1.39
CA ALA A 31 -9.70 3.56 -1.61
C ALA A 31 -8.53 2.85 -0.92
N PRO A 32 -8.77 1.96 0.06
CA PRO A 32 -7.70 1.20 0.70
C PRO A 32 -7.18 0.09 -0.21
N VAL A 33 -5.87 -0.06 -0.26
CA VAL A 33 -5.14 -1.03 -1.08
C VAL A 33 -4.12 -1.72 -0.19
N TYR A 34 -4.18 -3.04 -0.09
CA TYR A 34 -3.23 -3.76 0.73
C TYR A 34 -1.97 -4.05 -0.05
N ILE A 35 -0.83 -3.77 0.56
CA ILE A 35 0.47 -4.05 -0.02
C ILE A 35 1.23 -4.94 0.93
N HIS A 36 1.44 -6.17 0.49
CA HIS A 36 2.24 -7.16 1.18
C HIS A 36 3.71 -6.95 0.80
N HIS A 37 4.51 -6.64 1.81
CA HIS A 37 5.96 -6.61 1.67
C HIS A 37 6.50 -8.03 1.58
N THR A 38 6.95 -8.41 0.38
CA THR A 38 7.52 -9.73 0.11
C THR A 38 8.97 -9.88 0.55
N SER A 39 9.60 -8.82 1.04
CA SER A 39 10.96 -8.88 1.58
C SER A 39 11.04 -9.83 2.78
N ASP A 40 12.05 -10.71 2.76
CA ASP A 40 12.36 -11.69 3.81
C ASP A 40 12.46 -11.08 5.21
N SER A 41 12.79 -9.79 5.31
CA SER A 41 12.97 -9.09 6.59
C SER A 41 11.69 -8.47 7.16
N CYS A 42 10.56 -8.47 6.43
CA CYS A 42 9.35 -7.77 6.85
C CYS A 42 8.12 -8.67 6.88
N GLY A 43 7.73 -9.27 5.75
CA GLY A 43 6.51 -10.08 5.63
C GLY A 43 5.19 -9.38 6.02
N LYS A 44 5.22 -8.08 6.36
CA LYS A 44 4.07 -7.32 6.86
C LYS A 44 3.23 -6.74 5.73
N THR A 45 1.94 -6.57 6.00
CA THR A 45 1.01 -5.90 5.11
C THR A 45 0.82 -4.46 5.56
N SER A 46 0.90 -3.51 4.63
CA SER A 46 0.54 -2.11 4.85
C SER A 46 -0.71 -1.78 4.04
N THR A 47 -1.61 -0.97 4.59
CA THR A 47 -2.72 -0.40 3.82
C THR A 47 -2.30 0.95 3.26
N PHE A 48 -2.41 1.09 1.95
CA PHE A 48 -2.21 2.34 1.24
C PHE A 48 -3.56 2.87 0.79
N TYR A 49 -3.79 4.15 1.02
CA TYR A 49 -4.99 4.83 0.57
C TYR A 49 -4.70 5.54 -0.72
N VAL A 50 -5.54 5.26 -1.71
CA VAL A 50 -5.35 5.71 -3.08
C VAL A 50 -6.51 6.60 -3.49
N ASP A 51 -6.17 7.67 -4.20
CA ASP A 51 -7.09 8.65 -4.75
C ASP A 51 -7.72 8.17 -6.07
N SER A 52 -8.75 8.87 -6.57
CA SER A 52 -9.34 8.67 -7.89
C SER A 52 -8.32 8.81 -9.03
N LEU A 53 -7.22 9.54 -8.81
CA LEU A 53 -6.09 9.65 -9.75
C LEU A 53 -5.01 8.57 -9.57
N LEU A 54 -5.31 7.49 -8.84
CA LEU A 54 -4.37 6.42 -8.48
C LEU A 54 -3.12 6.89 -7.71
N ARG A 55 -3.22 8.04 -7.04
CA ARG A 55 -2.14 8.60 -6.23
C ARG A 55 -2.22 8.09 -4.81
N VAL A 56 -1.07 7.75 -4.26
CA VAL A 56 -0.96 7.33 -2.86
C VAL A 56 -1.05 8.56 -1.96
N SER A 57 -2.11 8.64 -1.16
CA SER A 57 -2.37 9.77 -0.26
C SER A 57 -1.94 9.47 1.17
N TYR A 58 -2.08 8.22 1.61
CA TYR A 58 -1.80 7.84 3.00
C TYR A 58 -1.37 6.38 3.14
N LYS A 59 -0.69 6.05 4.24
CA LYS A 59 -0.21 4.71 4.54
C LYS A 59 -0.44 4.37 6.01
N GLU A 60 -1.01 3.20 6.26
CA GLU A 60 -1.09 2.55 7.56
C GLU A 60 -0.36 1.22 7.55
N LEU A 61 0.14 0.83 8.73
CA LEU A 61 0.93 -0.39 8.93
C LEU A 61 0.08 -1.61 9.33
N GLU A 62 -1.24 -1.49 9.17
CA GLU A 62 -2.24 -2.49 9.53
C GLU A 62 -3.20 -2.71 8.38
N LYS A 63 -3.85 -3.88 8.35
CA LYS A 63 -4.89 -4.19 7.37
C LYS A 63 -6.22 -3.60 7.82
N LYS A 64 -6.61 -2.43 7.30
CA LYS A 64 -7.95 -1.85 7.55
C LYS A 64 -9.01 -2.40 6.61
N PRO A 65 -10.27 -2.62 7.02
CA PRO A 65 -11.32 -3.13 6.15
C PRO A 65 -11.60 -2.21 4.95
N GLY A 66 -12.02 -2.82 3.83
CA GLY A 66 -12.42 -2.10 2.61
C GLY A 66 -11.49 -2.30 1.40
N GLY A 67 -10.32 -2.92 1.59
CA GLY A 67 -9.40 -3.16 0.49
C GLY A 67 -9.83 -4.34 -0.36
N THR A 68 -9.89 -4.14 -1.66
CA THR A 68 -10.38 -5.17 -2.61
C THR A 68 -9.34 -6.24 -2.84
N LYS A 69 -8.05 -5.86 -2.84
CA LYS A 69 -6.97 -6.74 -3.25
C LYS A 69 -5.70 -6.48 -2.46
N THR A 70 -4.91 -7.55 -2.32
CA THR A 70 -3.56 -7.49 -1.77
C THR A 70 -2.55 -7.58 -2.91
N LEU A 71 -1.84 -6.48 -3.14
CA LEU A 71 -0.74 -6.38 -4.08
C LEU A 71 0.56 -6.77 -3.39
N LYS A 72 1.51 -7.26 -4.15
CA LYS A 72 2.86 -7.56 -3.68
C LYS A 72 3.80 -6.43 -4.09
N THR A 73 4.80 -6.17 -3.27
CA THR A 73 5.91 -5.29 -3.68
C THR A 73 6.69 -5.91 -4.84
N ILE A 74 7.17 -5.05 -5.73
CA ILE A 74 8.11 -5.40 -6.80
C ILE A 74 9.51 -5.07 -6.24
N ASP A 75 10.39 -6.07 -6.22
CA ASP A 75 11.80 -5.90 -5.88
C ASP A 75 12.57 -5.20 -7.01
#